data_AF-A0A1T5D2Z2-F1
#
_entry.id   AF-A0A1T5D2Z2-F1
#
_cell.length_a   1.000
_cell.length_b   1.000
_cell.length_c   1.000
_cell.angle_alpha   90.00
_cell.angle_beta   90.00
_cell.angle_gamma   90.00
#
_symmetry.space_group_name_H-M   'P 1'
#
loop_
_entity.id
_entity.type
_entity.pdbx_description
1 polymer ?
#
loop_
_entity_poly.entity_id
_entity_poly.type
_entity_poly.pdbx_seq_one_letter_code
_entity_poly.pdbx_strand_id
1 'polypeptide(L)'
;MELFPVIHTNFWDAVIAVPAVLLITQLIKVFMRVKPKYVPAVALVIGLIISLFISHRHNLIAGIFMGFFYGYAAIGNFAALKTTINSYKRKKLKE
;
A
#
# COMPACT_ATOMS: atom_id res chain seq x y z
N MET A 1 13.01 9.08 -28.50
CA MET A 1 12.04 9.25 -27.41
C MET A 1 11.86 7.88 -26.78
N GLU A 2 12.32 7.69 -25.55
CA GLU A 2 12.12 6.43 -24.81
C GLU A 2 10.61 6.30 -24.53
N LEU A 3 9.99 5.23 -25.04
CA LEU A 3 8.54 4.97 -24.95
C LEU A 3 8.10 4.63 -23.52
N PHE A 4 9.05 4.26 -22.66
CA PHE A 4 8.80 3.85 -21.29
C PHE A 4 9.70 4.62 -20.32
N PRO A 5 9.16 5.12 -19.20
CA PRO A 5 10.00 5.67 -18.15
C PRO A 5 10.90 4.57 -17.59
N VAL A 6 12.22 4.78 -17.59
CA VAL A 6 13.16 3.91 -16.86
C VAL A 6 12.96 4.18 -15.37
N ILE A 7 12.10 3.36 -14.76
CA ILE A 7 11.83 3.42 -13.33
C ILE A 7 12.94 2.62 -12.65
N HIS A 8 13.89 3.32 -12.02
CA HIS A 8 14.74 2.69 -11.02
C HIS A 8 13.88 2.44 -9.79
N THR A 9 13.22 1.28 -9.75
CA THR A 9 12.54 0.80 -8.55
C THR A 9 13.61 0.68 -7.48
N ASN A 10 13.70 1.67 -6.60
CA ASN A 10 14.66 1.60 -5.53
C ASN A 10 14.17 0.48 -4.61
N PHE A 11 15.05 -0.44 -4.20
CA PHE A 11 14.73 -1.47 -3.21
C PHE A 11 13.98 -0.87 -1.98
N TRP A 12 14.30 0.38 -1.65
CA TRP A 12 13.66 1.20 -0.66
C TRP A 12 12.15 1.44 -0.87
N ASP A 13 11.64 1.48 -2.10
CA ASP A 13 10.22 1.63 -2.39
C ASP A 13 9.41 0.43 -1.87
N ALA A 14 9.91 -0.79 -2.06
CA ALA A 14 9.25 -2.00 -1.56
C ALA A 14 9.40 -2.15 -0.04
N VAL A 15 10.57 -1.83 0.52
CA VAL A 15 10.89 -2.04 1.94
C VAL A 15 10.34 -0.94 2.84
N ILE A 16 10.28 0.31 2.37
CA ILE A 16 9.84 1.46 3.16
C ILE A 16 8.47 1.94 2.72
N ALA A 17 8.24 2.19 1.42
CA ALA A 17 7.00 2.84 0.99
C ALA A 17 5.78 1.94 1.24
N VAL A 18 5.86 0.64 0.94
CA VAL A 18 4.73 -0.28 1.14
C VAL A 18 4.35 -0.42 2.63
N PRO A 19 5.27 -0.70 3.57
CA PRO A 19 4.93 -0.70 4.99
C PRO A 19 4.47 0.66 5.52
N ALA A 20 5.03 1.77 5.03
CA ALA A 20 4.59 3.11 5.40
C ALA A 20 3.14 3.37 4.96
N VAL A 21 2.77 3.04 3.72
CA VAL A 21 1.37 3.13 3.24
C VAL A 21 0.48 2.29 4.14
N LEU A 22 0.84 1.03 4.40
CA LEU A 22 0.06 0.14 5.25
C LEU A 22 -0.17 0.74 6.64
N LEU A 23 0.90 1.20 7.29
CA LEU A 23 0.87 1.75 8.65
C LEU A 23 0.03 3.02 8.72
N ILE A 24 0.25 3.97 7.81
CA ILE A 24 -0.54 5.21 7.72
C ILE A 24 -2.02 4.90 7.47
N THR A 25 -2.32 3.96 6.58
CA THR A 25 -3.71 3.57 6.28
C THR A 25 -4.40 2.97 7.52
N GLN A 26 -3.71 2.13 8.29
CA GLN A 26 -4.26 1.61 9.55
C GLN A 26 -4.42 2.69 10.61
N LEU A 27 -3.48 3.62 10.75
CA LEU A 27 -3.62 4.76 11.66
C LEU A 27 -4.84 5.61 11.29
N ILE A 28 -5.00 5.98 10.02
CA ILE A 28 -6.16 6.73 9.53
C ILE A 28 -7.46 5.99 9.83
N LYS A 29 -7.50 4.68 9.57
CA LYS A 29 -8.65 3.85 9.87
C LYS A 29 -9.03 3.89 11.36
N VAL A 30 -8.05 3.84 12.26
CA VAL A 30 -8.26 3.88 13.72
C VAL A 30 -8.71 5.27 14.18
N PHE A 31 -8.00 6.33 13.78
CA PHE A 31 -8.29 7.70 14.23
C PHE A 31 -9.56 8.29 13.59
N MET A 32 -9.76 8.10 12.30
CA MET A 32 -10.90 8.65 11.56
C MET A 32 -12.11 7.70 11.50
N ARG A 33 -12.05 6.55 12.20
CA ARG A 33 -13.12 5.52 12.25
C ARG A 33 -13.66 5.16 10.87
N VAL A 34 -12.76 5.06 9.89
CA VAL A 34 -13.12 4.80 8.49
C VAL A 34 -13.77 3.43 8.37
N LYS A 35 -14.94 3.35 7.71
CA LYS A 35 -15.61 2.08 7.46
C LYS A 35 -14.67 1.14 6.67
N PRO A 36 -14.60 -0.16 7.00
CA PRO A 36 -13.67 -1.09 6.36
C PRO A 36 -13.73 -1.12 4.82
N LYS A 37 -14.90 -0.81 4.23
CA LYS A 37 -15.11 -0.71 2.77
C LYS A 37 -14.23 0.34 2.10
N TYR A 38 -13.87 1.42 2.79
CA TYR A 38 -13.09 2.53 2.22
C TYR A 38 -11.60 2.43 2.51
N VAL A 39 -11.16 1.50 3.35
CA VAL A 39 -9.74 1.31 3.68
C VAL A 39 -8.88 1.07 2.43
N PRO A 40 -9.31 0.28 1.42
CA PRO A 40 -8.54 0.15 0.18
C PRO A 40 -8.42 1.47 -0.59
N ALA A 41 -9.48 2.27 -0.66
CA ALA A 41 -9.43 3.56 -1.34
C ALA A 41 -8.45 4.53 -0.64
N VAL A 42 -8.44 4.55 0.70
CA VAL A 42 -7.47 5.33 1.47
C VAL A 42 -6.04 4.86 1.19
N ALA A 43 -5.78 3.55 1.14
CA ALA A 43 -4.46 3.03 0.82
C ALA A 43 -3.95 3.47 -0.56
N LEU A 44 -4.83 3.50 -1.57
CA LEU A 44 -4.49 4.00 -2.91
C LEU A 44 -4.16 5.49 -2.90
N VAL A 45 -4.97 6.31 -2.21
CA VAL A 45 -4.71 7.75 -2.09
C VAL A 45 -3.38 8.01 -1.40
N ILE A 46 -3.09 7.31 -0.29
CA ILE A 46 -1.82 7.44 0.43
C ILE A 46 -0.64 6.96 -0.44
N GLY A 47 -0.79 5.85 -1.15
CA GLY A 47 0.23 5.35 -2.08
C GLY A 47 0.56 6.36 -3.19
N LEU A 48 -0.46 6.97 -3.78
CA LEU A 48 -0.30 8.04 -4.77
C LEU A 48 0.38 9.27 -4.18
N ILE A 49 -0.01 9.72 -2.99
CA ILE A 49 0.64 10.86 -2.31
C ILE A 49 2.12 10.55 -2.06
N ILE A 50 2.45 9.40 -1.49
CA ILE A 50 3.84 9.03 -1.19
C ILE A 50 4.66 8.96 -2.48
N SER A 51 4.15 8.33 -3.53
CA SER A 51 4.90 8.17 -4.78
C SER A 51 5.08 9.48 -5.56
N LEU A 52 4.03 10.32 -5.65
CA LEU A 52 4.06 11.59 -6.37
C LEU A 52 4.97 12.62 -5.69
N PHE A 53 4.92 12.72 -4.37
CA PHE A 53 5.66 13.76 -3.64
C PHE A 53 7.08 13.33 -3.22
N ILE A 54 7.34 12.03 -3.05
CA ILE A 54 8.61 11.54 -2.51
C ILE A 54 9.44 10.82 -3.57
N SER A 55 8.92 9.77 -4.22
CA SER A 55 9.76 8.92 -5.10
C SER A 55 9.98 9.48 -6.51
N HIS A 56 8.98 10.11 -7.14
CA HIS A 56 9.05 10.40 -8.59
C HIS A 56 8.66 11.85 -8.96
N ARG A 57 9.31 12.84 -8.34
CA ARG A 57 9.02 14.27 -8.63
C ARG A 57 9.25 14.69 -10.09
N HIS A 58 10.16 14.03 -10.81
CA HIS A 58 10.53 14.39 -12.18
C HIS A 58 9.71 13.66 -13.27
N ASN A 59 8.93 12.63 -12.91
CA ASN A 59 8.12 11.89 -13.88
C ASN A 59 6.76 11.51 -13.27
N LEU A 60 5.74 12.32 -13.62
CA LEU A 60 4.36 12.16 -13.15
C LEU A 60 3.78 10.78 -13.46
N ILE A 61 4.06 10.23 -14.66
CA ILE A 61 3.52 8.94 -15.09
C ILE A 61 4.11 7.80 -14.24
N ALA A 62 5.43 7.83 -14.03
CA ALA A 62 6.10 6.86 -13.15
C ALA A 62 5.59 6.97 -11.69
N GLY A 63 5.40 8.20 -11.20
CA GLY A 63 4.88 8.44 -9.86
C GLY A 63 3.47 7.89 -9.65
N ILE A 64 2.57 8.09 -10.61
CA ILE A 64 1.21 7.54 -10.55
C ILE A 64 1.25 6.01 -10.56
N PHE A 65 2.00 5.41 -11.49
CA PHE A 65 2.12 3.95 -11.60
C PHE A 65 2.66 3.33 -10.30
N MET A 66 3.76 3.87 -9.79
CA MET A 66 4.37 3.40 -8.54
C MET A 66 3.48 3.67 -7.32
N GLY A 67 2.69 4.74 -7.32
CA GLY A 67 1.76 5.02 -6.23
C GLY A 67 0.62 4.02 -6.16
N PHE A 68 0.07 3.62 -7.30
CA PHE A 68 -0.87 2.49 -7.37
C PHE A 68 -0.21 1.20 -6.92
N PHE A 69 1.03 0.93 -7.35
CA PHE A 69 1.77 -0.25 -6.91
C PHE A 69 1.90 -0.31 -5.38
N TYR A 70 2.29 0.79 -4.72
CA TYR A 70 2.41 0.84 -3.26
C TYR A 70 1.08 0.61 -2.55
N GLY A 71 0.01 1.27 -3.04
CA GLY A 71 -1.33 1.12 -2.49
C GLY A 71 -1.85 -0.32 -2.59
N TYR A 72 -1.73 -0.94 -3.77
CA TYR A 72 -2.16 -2.33 -3.97
C TYR A 72 -1.32 -3.33 -3.18
N ALA A 73 0.00 -3.13 -3.10
CA ALA A 73 0.87 -3.98 -2.27
C ALA A 73 0.48 -3.91 -0.79
N ALA A 74 0.16 -2.72 -0.27
CA ALA A 74 -0.31 -2.54 1.10
C ALA A 74 -1.68 -3.22 1.34
N ILE A 75 -2.62 -3.09 0.40
CA ILE A 75 -3.94 -3.76 0.48
C ILE A 75 -3.76 -5.28 0.50
N GLY A 76 -2.95 -5.82 -0.42
CA GLY A 76 -2.67 -7.25 -0.52
C GLY A 76 -2.03 -7.80 0.76
N ASN A 77 -1.04 -7.11 1.30
CA ASN A 77 -0.37 -7.51 2.53
C ASN A 77 -1.34 -7.52 3.73
N PHE A 78 -2.21 -6.51 3.83
CA PHE A 78 -3.24 -6.47 4.86
C PHE A 78 -4.25 -7.63 4.73
N ALA A 79 -4.70 -7.92 3.50
CA ALA A 79 -5.64 -9.01 3.24
C ALA A 79 -5.03 -10.39 3.56
N ALA A 80 -3.77 -10.60 3.15
CA ALA A 80 -3.01 -11.81 3.47
C ALA A 80 -2.88 -11.97 4.99
N LEU A 81 -2.40 -10.95 5.69
CA LEU A 81 -2.23 -10.97 7.15
C LEU A 81 -3.55 -11.29 7.88
N LYS A 82 -4.63 -10.60 7.51
CA LYS A 82 -5.97 -10.83 8.10
C LYS A 82 -6.44 -12.27 7.87
N THR A 83 -6.21 -12.80 6.67
CA THR A 83 -6.60 -14.17 6.31
C THR A 83 -5.79 -15.19 7.10
N THR A 84 -4.48 -15.01 7.22
CA THR A 84 -3.58 -15.85 8.03
C THR A 84 -3.99 -15.87 9.49
N ILE A 85 -4.25 -14.71 10.10
CA ILE A 85 -4.69 -14.62 11.50
C ILE A 85 -6.03 -15.33 11.70
N ASN A 86 -6.98 -15.12 10.79
CA ASN A 86 -8.29 -15.77 10.88
C ASN A 86 -8.18 -17.30 10.73
N SER A 87 -7.33 -17.77 9.82
CA SER A 87 -7.06 -19.20 9.63
C SER A 87 -6.44 -19.82 10.89
N TYR A 88 -5.42 -19.17 11.45
CA TYR A 88 -4.77 -19.60 12.69
C TYR A 88 -5.76 -19.68 13.86
N LYS A 89 -6.60 -18.66 14.06
CA LYS A 89 -7.63 -18.66 15.11
C LYS A 89 -8.67 -19.77 14.91
N ARG A 90 -9.11 -20.01 13.67
CA ARG A 90 -10.08 -21.08 13.35
C ARG A 90 -9.50 -22.47 13.57
N LYS A 91 -8.20 -22.67 13.33
CA LYS A 91 -7.52 -23.93 13.62
C LYS A 91 -7.50 -24.23 15.12
N LYS A 92 -7.15 -23.24 15.95
CA LYS A 92 -7.14 -23.36 17.42
C LYS A 92 -8.53 -23.64 18.04
N LEU A 93 -9.61 -23.24 17.37
CA LEU A 93 -10.98 -23.53 17.81
C LEU A 93 -11.45 -24.95 17.47
N LYS A 94 -10.72 -25.67 16.62
CA LYS A 94 -11.01 -27.07 16.22
C LYS A 94 -10.13 -28.10 16.95
N GLU A 95 -9.10 -27.65 17.67
CA GLU A 95 -8.21 -28.46 18.53
C GLU A 95 -8.72 -28.39 19.97
#